data_AF-A0A7X7L2G6-F1
#
_entry.id   AF-A0A7X7L2G6-F1
#
_cell.length_a   1.000
_cell.length_b   1.000
_cell.length_c   1.000
_cell.angle_alpha   90.00
_cell.angle_beta   90.00
_cell.angle_gamma   90.00
#
_symmetry.space_group_name_H-M   'P 1'
#
loop_
_entity.id
_entity.type
_entity.pdbx_description
1 polymer ?
#
loop_
_entity_poly.entity_id
_entity_poly.type
_entity_poly.pdbx_seq_one_letter_code
_entity_poly.pdbx_strand_id
1 'polypeptide(L)'
;MKLKLEYFAPLVMLLWLVGSLLLHFSPRKVCRLGRGLVWAGVLTLGLFICLLWLELGHPPLRTIGETRLWYSLLLSLTGVIGFVYWRILWLQSCSLAMAALFLGLNLAYPEMLERVLMPALQSPWFVPHVV
;
A
#
# COMPACT_ATOMS: atom_id res chain seq x y z
N MET A 1 13.78 7.70 8.58
CA MET A 1 12.50 7.22 8.03
C MET A 1 11.76 8.25 7.17
N LYS A 2 11.45 9.47 7.66
CA LYS A 2 10.70 10.51 6.92
C LYS A 2 11.30 10.81 5.52
N LEU A 3 12.61 11.06 5.46
CA LEU A 3 13.34 11.29 4.21
C LEU A 3 13.26 10.12 3.21
N LYS A 4 13.18 8.87 3.67
CA LYS A 4 13.06 7.71 2.75
C LYS A 4 11.63 7.61 2.20
N LEU A 5 10.62 7.82 3.04
CA LEU A 5 9.22 7.76 2.62
C LEU A 5 8.88 8.83 1.57
N GLU A 6 9.42 10.05 1.73
CA GLU A 6 9.18 11.19 0.82
C GLU A 6 9.59 10.92 -0.63
N TYR A 7 10.62 10.09 -0.88
CA TYR A 7 11.01 9.70 -2.24
C TYR A 7 10.27 8.44 -2.73
N PHE A 8 10.08 7.46 -1.85
CA PHE A 8 9.47 6.18 -2.23
C PHE A 8 7.97 6.30 -2.51
N ALA A 9 7.23 7.08 -1.71
CA ALA A 9 5.80 7.24 -1.87
C ALA A 9 5.37 7.85 -3.21
N PRO A 10 5.91 9.00 -3.68
CA PRO A 10 5.55 9.54 -4.99
C PRO A 10 6.00 8.63 -6.13
N LEU A 11 7.14 7.93 -6.00
CA LEU A 11 7.59 6.95 -6.98
C LEU A 11 6.57 5.81 -7.16
N VAL A 12 6.10 5.24 -6.05
CA VAL A 12 5.08 4.18 -6.07
C VAL A 12 3.75 4.69 -6.62
N MET A 13 3.32 5.89 -6.22
CA MET A 13 2.10 6.51 -6.74
C MET A 13 2.18 6.75 -8.26
N LEU A 14 3.33 7.22 -8.76
CA LEU A 14 3.56 7.41 -10.20
C LEU A 14 3.55 6.08 -10.96
N LEU A 15 4.23 5.04 -10.44
CA LEU A 15 4.22 3.69 -11.02
C LEU A 15 2.80 3.13 -11.14
N TRP A 16 1.97 3.30 -10.10
CA TRP A 16 0.57 2.88 -10.09
C TRP A 16 -0.30 3.70 -11.04
N LEU A 17 -0.12 5.02 -11.08
CA LEU A 17 -0.88 5.91 -11.95
C LEU A 17 -0.58 5.62 -13.43
N VAL A 18 0.69 5.55 -13.81
CA VAL A 18 1.11 5.20 -15.17
C VAL A 18 0.69 3.78 -15.51
N GLY A 19 0.87 2.82 -14.60
CA GLY A 19 0.44 1.43 -14.80
C GLY A 19 -1.06 1.29 -15.05
N SER A 20 -1.88 2.01 -14.27
CA SER A 20 -3.35 2.02 -14.41
C SER A 20 -3.80 2.68 -15.72
N LEU A 21 -3.22 3.83 -16.08
CA LEU A 21 -3.51 4.52 -17.34
C LEU A 21 -3.18 3.65 -18.56
N LEU A 22 -2.02 2.98 -18.54
CA LEU A 22 -1.62 2.07 -19.63
C LEU A 22 -2.55 0.86 -19.75
N LEU A 23 -3.18 0.42 -18.66
CA LEU A 23 -4.16 -0.66 -18.70
C LEU A 23 -5.50 -0.23 -19.30
N HIS A 24 -5.87 1.05 -19.15
CA HIS A 24 -7.14 1.60 -19.65
C HIS A 24 -7.08 2.02 -21.13
N PHE A 25 -5.97 2.63 -21.57
CA PHE A 25 -5.90 3.32 -22.87
C PHE A 25 -5.16 2.56 -23.98
N SER A 26 -4.58 1.39 -23.70
CA SER A 26 -3.47 0.89 -24.53
C SER A 26 -3.68 -0.51 -25.14
N PRO A 27 -3.11 -0.79 -26.34
CA PRO A 27 -3.26 -2.09 -27.02
C PRO A 27 -2.61 -3.24 -26.23
N ARG A 28 -2.99 -4.50 -26.56
CA ARG A 28 -2.60 -5.73 -25.82
C ARG A 28 -1.12 -5.83 -25.40
N LYS A 29 -0.17 -5.30 -26.18
CA LYS A 29 1.27 -5.31 -25.86
C LYS A 29 1.62 -4.36 -24.71
N VAL A 30 1.06 -3.16 -24.70
CA VAL A 30 1.28 -2.13 -23.67
C VAL A 30 0.52 -2.46 -22.39
N CYS A 31 -0.59 -3.19 -22.50
CA CYS A 31 -1.30 -3.78 -21.37
C CYS A 31 -0.39 -4.72 -20.55
N ARG A 32 0.53 -5.48 -21.18
CA ARG A 32 1.52 -6.30 -20.45
C ARG A 32 2.51 -5.45 -19.65
N LEU A 33 2.98 -4.35 -20.24
CA LEU A 33 3.85 -3.38 -19.56
C LEU A 33 3.14 -2.71 -18.38
N GLY A 34 1.87 -2.31 -18.55
CA GLY A 34 1.06 -1.74 -17.48
C GLY A 34 0.93 -2.67 -16.27
N ARG A 35 0.68 -3.97 -16.50
CA ARG A 35 0.68 -4.97 -15.41
C ARG A 35 2.02 -5.06 -14.69
N GLY A 36 3.12 -5.06 -15.45
CA GLY A 36 4.47 -5.07 -14.89
C GLY A 36 4.74 -3.85 -14.02
N LEU A 37 4.28 -2.66 -14.44
CA LEU A 37 4.42 -1.42 -13.70
C LEU A 37 3.65 -1.42 -12.38
N VAL A 38 2.41 -1.92 -12.39
CA VAL A 38 1.61 -2.04 -11.16
C VAL A 38 2.26 -3.02 -10.19
N TRP A 39 2.71 -4.19 -10.67
CA TRP A 39 3.46 -5.15 -9.85
C TRP A 39 4.74 -4.56 -9.29
N ALA A 40 5.49 -3.80 -10.09
CA ALA A 40 6.71 -3.13 -9.64
C ALA A 40 6.41 -2.12 -8.52
N GLY A 41 5.31 -1.35 -8.62
CA GLY A 41 4.86 -0.46 -7.55
C GLY A 41 4.54 -1.20 -6.24
N VAL A 42 3.82 -2.33 -6.33
CA VAL A 42 3.52 -3.17 -5.15
C VAL A 42 4.79 -3.75 -4.52
N LEU A 43 5.72 -4.27 -5.32
CA LEU A 43 6.98 -4.80 -4.84
C LEU A 43 7.86 -3.73 -4.20
N THR A 44 7.90 -2.52 -4.79
CA THR A 44 8.65 -1.39 -4.25
C THR A 44 8.12 -0.98 -2.87
N LEU A 45 6.80 -0.95 -2.70
CA LEU A 45 6.16 -0.68 -1.41
C LEU A 45 6.44 -1.80 -0.39
N GLY A 46 6.38 -3.08 -0.81
CA GLY A 46 6.72 -4.22 0.06
C GLY A 46 8.18 -4.19 0.52
N LEU A 47 9.10 -3.87 -0.38
CA LEU A 47 10.52 -3.74 -0.07
C LEU A 47 10.77 -2.58 0.91
N PHE A 48 10.07 -1.46 0.74
CA PHE A 48 10.10 -0.36 1.71
C PHE A 48 9.64 -0.80 3.11
N ILE A 49 8.55 -1.58 3.22
CA ILE A 49 8.06 -2.10 4.50
C ILE A 49 9.07 -3.07 5.13
N CYS A 50 9.71 -3.94 4.34
CA CYS A 50 10.77 -4.82 4.84
C CYS A 50 11.99 -4.04 5.36
N LEU A 51 12.44 -3.00 4.65
CA LEU A 51 13.54 -2.15 5.10
C LEU A 51 13.17 -1.38 6.38
N LEU A 52 11.94 -0.88 6.44
CA LEU A 52 11.39 -0.21 7.61
C LEU A 52 11.36 -1.15 8.83
N TRP A 53 11.06 -2.44 8.61
CA TRP A 53 11.08 -3.44 9.67
C TRP A 53 12.50 -3.71 10.20
N LEU A 54 13.48 -3.81 9.31
CA LEU A 54 14.89 -3.98 9.67
C LEU A 54 15.42 -2.77 10.47
N GLU A 55 15.01 -1.55 10.14
CA GLU A 55 15.40 -0.34 10.86
C GLU A 55 14.78 -0.24 12.27
N LEU A 56 13.53 -0.66 12.43
CA LEU A 56 12.79 -0.50 13.69
C LEU A 56 13.10 -1.58 14.73
N GLY A 57 13.60 -2.74 14.32
CA GLY A 57 14.00 -3.83 15.24
C GLY A 57 12.84 -4.48 16.03
N HIS A 58 11.58 -4.11 15.75
CA HIS A 58 10.37 -4.67 16.34
C HIS A 58 9.36 -5.05 15.25
N PRO A 59 8.45 -6.03 15.48
CA PRO A 59 7.43 -6.39 14.50
C PRO A 59 6.56 -5.18 14.11
N PRO A 60 6.15 -5.09 12.83
CA PRO A 60 5.33 -3.99 12.33
C PRO A 60 3.89 -4.03 12.88
N LEU A 61 3.15 -2.92 12.76
CA LEU A 61 1.76 -2.67 13.23
C LEU A 61 1.64 -2.09 14.65
N ARG A 62 2.69 -1.48 15.19
CA ARG A 62 2.61 -0.81 16.50
C ARG A 62 2.06 0.60 16.43
N THR A 63 2.20 1.25 15.27
CA THR A 63 1.80 2.64 15.03
C THR A 63 0.68 2.75 13.99
N ILE A 64 -0.12 3.81 14.11
CA ILE A 64 -1.23 4.09 13.17
C ILE A 64 -0.67 4.37 11.76
N GLY A 65 0.55 4.90 11.68
CA GLY A 65 1.28 5.05 10.42
C GLY A 65 1.59 3.71 9.75
N GLU A 66 2.13 2.75 10.51
CA GLU A 66 2.45 1.42 10.01
C GLU A 66 1.22 0.68 9.51
N THR A 67 0.08 0.76 10.22
CA THR A 67 -1.16 0.11 9.78
C THR A 67 -1.67 0.66 8.45
N ARG A 68 -1.58 1.97 8.22
CA ARG A 68 -1.94 2.59 6.92
C ARG A 68 -1.01 2.16 5.78
N LEU A 69 0.29 2.01 6.03
CA LEU A 69 1.24 1.49 5.05
C LEU A 69 0.87 0.04 4.68
N TRP A 70 0.54 -0.78 5.67
CA TRP A 70 0.06 -2.15 5.44
C TRP A 70 -1.25 -2.18 4.64
N TYR A 71 -2.21 -1.31 4.94
CA TYR A 71 -3.43 -1.21 4.13
C TYR A 71 -3.11 -0.83 2.68
N SER A 72 -2.22 0.12 2.43
CA SER A 72 -1.82 0.47 1.06
C SER A 72 -1.19 -0.72 0.31
N LEU A 73 -0.41 -1.57 0.99
CA LEU A 73 0.15 -2.79 0.42
C LEU A 73 -0.93 -3.82 0.10
N LEU A 74 -1.80 -4.11 1.06
CA LEU A 74 -2.84 -5.12 0.90
C LEU A 74 -3.87 -4.71 -0.15
N LEU A 75 -4.27 -3.44 -0.17
CA LEU A 75 -5.19 -2.89 -1.18
C LEU A 75 -4.60 -2.98 -2.59
N SER A 76 -3.35 -2.55 -2.76
CA SER A 76 -2.69 -2.63 -4.07
C SER A 76 -2.48 -4.07 -4.52
N LEU A 77 -2.10 -4.98 -3.61
CA LEU A 77 -1.99 -6.42 -3.88
C LEU A 77 -3.35 -7.03 -4.27
N THR A 78 -4.41 -6.71 -3.53
CA THR A 78 -5.78 -7.18 -3.82
C THR A 78 -6.26 -6.68 -5.18
N GLY A 79 -5.91 -5.43 -5.54
CA GLY A 79 -6.18 -4.88 -6.86
C GLY A 79 -5.53 -5.67 -7.99
N VAL A 80 -4.27 -6.07 -7.80
CA VAL A 80 -3.53 -6.89 -8.76
C VAL A 80 -4.10 -8.30 -8.85
N ILE A 81 -4.37 -8.94 -7.72
CA ILE A 81 -4.97 -10.28 -7.67
C ILE A 81 -6.37 -10.26 -8.31
N GLY A 82 -7.21 -9.29 -7.95
CA GLY A 82 -8.54 -9.11 -8.52
C GLY A 82 -8.51 -8.93 -10.03
N PHE A 83 -7.51 -8.22 -10.55
CA PHE A 83 -7.30 -8.12 -11.99
C PHE A 83 -6.94 -9.47 -12.64
N VAL A 84 -6.12 -10.30 -11.99
CA VAL A 84 -5.74 -11.63 -12.52
C VAL A 84 -6.94 -12.58 -12.55
N TYR A 85 -7.73 -12.63 -11.48
CA TYR A 85 -8.87 -13.57 -11.35
C TYR A 85 -10.09 -13.14 -12.18
N TRP A 86 -10.49 -11.86 -12.09
CA TRP A 86 -11.73 -11.38 -12.70
C TRP A 86 -11.54 -10.53 -13.96
N ARG A 87 -10.32 -10.10 -14.29
CA ARG A 87 -10.01 -9.18 -15.41
C ARG A 87 -10.81 -7.86 -15.39
N ILE A 88 -11.28 -7.43 -14.22
CA ILE A 88 -12.03 -6.18 -14.05
C ILE A 88 -11.06 -5.03 -13.81
N LEU A 89 -10.92 -4.15 -14.81
CA LEU A 89 -10.03 -2.98 -14.77
C LEU A 89 -10.49 -1.91 -13.78
N TRP A 90 -11.79 -1.72 -13.61
CA TRP A 90 -12.35 -0.73 -12.68
C TRP A 90 -12.04 -1.05 -11.23
N LEU A 91 -12.11 -2.32 -10.83
CA LEU A 91 -11.78 -2.77 -9.48
C LEU A 91 -10.28 -2.55 -9.17
N GLN A 92 -9.41 -2.85 -10.13
CA GLN A 92 -7.98 -2.60 -10.01
C GLN A 92 -7.69 -1.10 -9.84
N SER A 93 -8.35 -0.25 -10.63
CA SER A 93 -8.16 1.20 -10.56
C SER A 93 -8.63 1.77 -9.22
N CYS A 94 -9.79 1.30 -8.73
CA CYS A 94 -10.37 1.72 -7.44
C CYS A 94 -9.47 1.35 -6.24
N SER A 95 -8.96 0.12 -6.24
CA SER A 95 -8.05 -0.37 -5.19
C SER A 95 -6.70 0.36 -5.19
N LEU A 96 -6.13 0.62 -6.38
CA LEU A 96 -4.92 1.46 -6.52
C LEU A 96 -5.15 2.89 -6.05
N ALA A 97 -6.31 3.48 -6.37
CA ALA A 97 -6.67 4.82 -5.91
C ALA A 97 -6.75 4.89 -4.37
N MET A 98 -7.39 3.90 -3.73
CA MET A 98 -7.42 3.82 -2.26
C MET A 98 -6.04 3.59 -1.65
N ALA A 99 -5.23 2.70 -2.25
CA ALA A 99 -3.85 2.50 -1.80
C ALA A 99 -3.02 3.80 -1.88
N ALA A 100 -3.15 4.54 -2.98
CA ALA A 100 -2.50 5.83 -3.17
C ALA A 100 -3.00 6.88 -2.17
N LEU A 101 -4.29 6.86 -1.81
CA LEU A 101 -4.85 7.74 -0.78
C LEU A 101 -4.24 7.45 0.58
N PHE A 102 -4.17 6.19 1.02
CA PHE A 102 -3.53 5.83 2.29
C PHE A 102 -2.05 6.23 2.34
N LEU A 103 -1.33 6.06 1.22
CA LEU A 103 0.07 6.44 1.10
C LEU A 103 0.24 7.97 1.11
N GLY A 104 -0.65 8.70 0.42
CA GLY A 104 -0.68 10.16 0.42
C GLY A 104 -1.03 10.75 1.78
N LEU A 105 -1.95 10.14 2.53
CA LEU A 105 -2.22 10.52 3.93
C LEU A 105 -1.02 10.28 4.84
N ASN A 106 -0.21 9.26 4.55
CA ASN A 106 1.02 8.98 5.28
C ASN A 106 2.06 10.08 5.07
N LEU A 107 2.14 10.63 3.85
CA LEU A 107 2.96 11.79 3.53
C LEU A 107 2.43 13.09 4.15
N ALA A 108 1.12 13.34 4.07
CA ALA A 108 0.52 14.59 4.51
C ALA A 108 0.47 14.72 6.04
N TYR A 109 0.36 13.60 6.78
CA TYR A 109 0.24 13.59 8.23
C TYR A 109 1.34 12.74 8.89
N PRO A 110 2.60 13.19 8.86
CA PRO A 110 3.73 12.47 9.45
C PRO A 110 3.63 12.36 10.97
N GLU A 111 2.85 13.23 11.63
CA GLU A 111 2.61 13.19 13.07
C GLU A 111 1.81 11.94 13.52
N MET A 112 1.03 11.35 12.62
CA MET A 112 0.27 10.11 12.88
C MET A 112 1.16 8.86 12.82
N LEU A 113 2.39 8.99 12.32
CA LEU A 113 3.36 7.89 12.24
C LEU A 113 3.90 7.49 13.62
N GLU A 114 3.96 8.44 14.54
CA GLU A 114 4.52 8.26 15.89
C GLU A 114 3.43 7.96 16.93
N ARG A 115 2.14 8.10 16.57
CA ARG A 115 1.03 7.71 17.45
C ARG A 115 0.93 6.18 17.52
N VAL A 116 1.31 5.67 18.70
CA VAL A 116 1.10 4.29 19.10
C VAL A 116 -0.41 3.98 19.09
N LEU A 117 -0.78 2.79 18.60
CA LEU A 117 -2.17 2.33 18.68
C LEU A 117 -2.64 2.30 20.14
N MET A 118 -3.94 2.46 20.37
CA MET A 118 -4.52 2.24 21.70
C MET A 118 -4.08 0.86 22.22
N PRO A 119 -3.65 0.73 23.50
CA PRO A 119 -3.05 -0.50 24.03
C PRO A 119 -3.92 -1.75 23.83
N ALA A 120 -5.24 -1.57 23.84
CA ALA A 120 -6.23 -2.62 23.63
C ALA A 120 -6.19 -3.26 22.22
N LEU A 121 -5.76 -2.52 21.18
CA LEU A 121 -5.65 -3.04 19.81
C LEU A 121 -4.32 -3.77 19.55
N GLN A 122 -3.37 -3.67 20.48
CA GLN A 122 -2.07 -4.35 20.40
C GLN A 122 -2.09 -5.73 21.06
N SER A 123 -3.10 -6.04 21.88
CA SER A 123 -3.19 -7.32 22.58
C SER A 123 -3.97 -8.36 21.74
N PRO A 124 -3.41 -9.56 21.52
CA PRO A 124 -4.12 -10.66 20.84
C PRO A 124 -5.35 -11.17 21.64
N TRP A 125 -5.44 -10.81 22.92
CA TRP A 125 -6.39 -11.33 23.89
C TRP A 125 -7.61 -10.44 24.11
N PHE A 126 -7.77 -9.36 23.33
CA PHE A 126 -9.01 -8.58 23.30
C PHE A 126 -10.10 -9.34 22.51
N VAL A 127 -10.41 -10.56 22.96
CA VAL A 127 -11.65 -11.25 22.59
C VAL A 127 -12.78 -10.47 23.26
N PRO A 128 -13.76 -9.93 22.51
CA PRO A 128 -14.93 -9.34 23.12
C PRO A 128 -15.64 -10.49 23.84
N HIS A 129 -15.43 -10.59 25.15
CA HIS A 129 -16.21 -11.44 26.04
C HIS A 129 -17.58 -10.81 26.34
N VAL A 130 -18.04 -9.90 25.47
CA VAL A 130 -19.35 -9.29 25.53
C VAL A 130 -20.28 -10.17 24.69
N VAL A 131 -20.89 -11.13 25.40
CA VAL A 131 -22.08 -11.88 24.96
C VAL A 131 -23.31 -11.10 25.40
#